data_AF-A0AA35QY88-F1
#
_entry.id   AF-A0AA35QY88-F1
#
_cell.length_a   1.000
_cell.length_b   1.000
_cell.length_c   1.000
_cell.angle_alpha   90.00
_cell.angle_beta   90.00
_cell.angle_gamma   90.00
#
_symmetry.space_group_name_H-M   'P 1'
#
loop_
_entity.id
_entity.type
_entity.pdbx_description
1 polymer ?
#
loop_
_entity_poly.entity_id
_entity_poly.type
_entity_poly.pdbx_seq_one_letter_code
_entity_poly.pdbx_strand_id
1 'polypeptide(L)'
;MEAIVRPVTWEEWPEAARQVFQGFCSDAGETMVLERNIFVERVLPGSTIRGVSDEAMEVYRRRYAEPGEVRVGPTISGNARGLPSTVERTADVVAIVADYAEWLSQTQTPKLFVNAEPGAILTGPQREFCRSFPNQREVTVPGVHFIQEDSPNTNREGDIRGVVRGVVIC
;
A
#
# COMPACT_ATOMS: atom_id res chain seq x y z
N MET A 1 -2.33 3.18 4.00
CA MET A 1 -1.66 2.84 2.72
C MET A 1 -0.26 2.46 3.10
N GLU A 2 0.05 1.18 2.96
CA GLU A 2 1.35 0.61 3.37
C GLU A 2 2.45 1.03 2.38
N ALA A 3 3.66 1.29 2.90
CA ALA A 3 4.80 1.64 2.07
C ALA A 3 5.51 0.40 1.51
N ILE A 4 6.00 0.50 0.27
CA ILE A 4 7.10 -0.35 -0.19
C ILE A 4 8.38 0.23 0.40
N VAL A 5 9.15 -0.59 1.11
CA VAL A 5 10.37 -0.13 1.82
C VAL A 5 11.64 -0.74 1.25
N ARG A 6 11.51 -1.74 0.37
CA ARG A 6 12.59 -2.40 -0.38
C ARG A 6 12.00 -3.09 -1.61
N PRO A 7 12.81 -3.45 -2.61
CA PRO A 7 12.34 -4.32 -3.68
C PRO A 7 11.86 -5.66 -3.11
N VAL A 8 10.79 -6.19 -3.67
CA VAL A 8 10.16 -7.45 -3.25
C VAL A 8 9.78 -8.30 -4.46
N THR A 9 9.80 -9.61 -4.29
CA THR A 9 9.35 -10.55 -5.32
C THR A 9 7.90 -10.98 -5.11
N TRP A 10 7.28 -11.57 -6.13
CA TRP A 10 5.91 -12.12 -6.00
C TRP A 10 5.79 -13.21 -4.93
N GLU A 11 6.87 -13.87 -4.54
CA GLU A 11 6.87 -14.91 -3.50
C GLU A 11 6.69 -14.33 -2.10
N GLU A 12 7.04 -13.06 -1.92
CA GLU A 12 6.91 -12.34 -0.65
C GLU A 12 5.52 -11.70 -0.47
N TRP A 13 4.69 -11.71 -1.51
CA TRP A 13 3.34 -11.13 -1.47
C TRP A 13 2.33 -12.12 -0.87
N PRO A 14 1.31 -11.64 -0.11
CA PRO A 14 0.18 -12.48 0.28
C PRO A 14 -0.50 -13.08 -0.95
N GLU A 15 -0.80 -14.38 -0.92
CA GLU A 15 -1.34 -15.13 -2.07
C GLU A 15 -2.55 -14.44 -2.73
N ALA A 16 -3.51 -14.00 -1.90
CA ALA A 16 -4.73 -13.35 -2.38
C ALA A 16 -4.43 -12.02 -3.10
N ALA A 17 -3.50 -11.22 -2.57
CA ALA A 17 -3.08 -9.98 -3.21
C ALA A 17 -2.32 -10.29 -4.50
N ARG A 18 -1.34 -11.22 -4.45
CA ARG A 18 -0.53 -11.63 -5.58
C ARG A 18 -1.37 -11.98 -6.82
N GLN A 19 -2.38 -12.83 -6.67
CA GLN A 19 -3.23 -13.25 -7.79
C GLN A 19 -3.99 -12.08 -8.41
N VAL A 20 -4.55 -11.18 -7.60
CA VAL A 20 -5.29 -10.02 -8.08
C VAL A 20 -4.37 -9.04 -8.82
N PHE A 21 -3.19 -8.75 -8.26
CA PHE A 21 -2.23 -7.83 -8.87
C PHE A 21 -1.57 -8.42 -10.13
N GLN A 22 -1.30 -9.72 -10.19
CA GLN A 22 -0.89 -10.39 -11.43
C GLN A 22 -1.98 -10.29 -12.51
N GLY A 23 -3.25 -10.41 -12.13
CA GLY A 23 -4.38 -10.16 -13.02
C GLY A 23 -4.37 -8.73 -13.58
N PHE A 24 -4.11 -7.72 -12.75
CA PHE A 24 -3.97 -6.34 -13.23
C PHE A 24 -2.77 -6.10 -14.15
N CYS A 25 -1.69 -6.89 -14.00
CA CYS A 25 -0.52 -6.84 -14.89
C CYS A 25 -0.70 -7.59 -16.21
N SER A 26 -1.75 -8.42 -16.32
CA SER A 26 -2.05 -9.20 -17.52
C SER A 26 -2.85 -8.40 -18.56
N ASP A 27 -3.09 -8.99 -19.73
CA ASP A 27 -3.97 -8.43 -20.76
C ASP A 27 -5.40 -8.18 -20.26
N ALA A 28 -5.84 -8.91 -19.22
CA ALA A 28 -7.15 -8.71 -18.60
C ALA A 28 -7.22 -7.45 -17.72
N GLY A 29 -6.08 -6.85 -17.36
CA GLY A 29 -6.00 -5.74 -16.41
C GLY A 29 -6.79 -4.51 -16.83
N GLU A 30 -6.82 -4.21 -18.13
CA GLU A 30 -7.61 -3.09 -18.68
C GLU A 30 -9.11 -3.32 -18.46
N THR A 31 -9.64 -4.48 -18.84
CA THR A 31 -11.05 -4.82 -18.54
C THR A 31 -11.32 -4.83 -17.04
N MET A 32 -10.42 -5.39 -16.22
CA MET A 32 -10.59 -5.46 -14.77
C MET A 32 -10.73 -4.08 -14.12
N VAL A 33 -10.01 -3.07 -14.59
CA VAL A 33 -10.05 -1.73 -13.97
C VAL A 33 -10.97 -0.78 -14.73
N LEU A 34 -10.85 -0.69 -16.05
CA LEU A 34 -11.54 0.31 -16.87
C LEU A 34 -13.03 0.01 -16.99
N GLU A 35 -13.39 -1.26 -17.12
CA GLU A 35 -14.79 -1.66 -17.27
C GLU A 35 -15.39 -2.08 -15.94
N ARG A 36 -14.66 -2.92 -15.18
CA ARG A 36 -15.21 -3.58 -13.98
C ARG A 36 -14.88 -2.88 -12.66
N ASN A 37 -14.04 -1.85 -12.67
CA ASN A 37 -13.67 -1.06 -11.49
C ASN A 37 -13.22 -1.92 -10.28
N ILE A 38 -12.57 -3.06 -10.53
CA ILE A 38 -12.31 -4.10 -9.51
C ILE A 38 -11.50 -3.56 -8.33
N PHE A 39 -10.61 -2.59 -8.55
CA PHE A 39 -9.83 -2.00 -7.47
C PHE A 39 -10.71 -1.30 -6.42
N VAL A 40 -11.62 -0.42 -6.86
CA VAL A 40 -12.51 0.31 -5.96
C VAL A 40 -13.59 -0.64 -5.42
N GLU A 41 -14.21 -1.45 -6.28
CA GLU A 41 -15.37 -2.25 -5.89
C GLU A 41 -15.04 -3.51 -5.10
N ARG A 42 -13.79 -4.01 -5.16
CA ARG A 42 -13.39 -5.26 -4.49
C ARG A 42 -12.13 -5.13 -3.65
N VAL A 43 -11.05 -4.57 -4.19
CA VAL A 43 -9.76 -4.51 -3.47
C VAL A 43 -9.87 -3.59 -2.26
N LEU A 44 -10.44 -2.39 -2.43
CA LEU A 44 -10.62 -1.43 -1.35
C LEU A 44 -11.42 -1.99 -0.15
N PRO A 45 -12.70 -2.40 -0.31
CA PRO A 45 -13.46 -2.93 0.81
C PRO A 45 -12.91 -4.26 1.32
N GLY A 46 -12.36 -5.11 0.44
CA GLY A 46 -11.78 -6.40 0.80
C GLY A 46 -10.45 -6.31 1.56
N SER A 47 -9.80 -5.14 1.55
CA SER A 47 -8.50 -4.92 2.20
C SER A 47 -8.64 -4.02 3.44
N THR A 48 -9.74 -4.20 4.16
CA THR A 48 -10.08 -3.65 5.48
C THR A 48 -10.64 -4.77 6.35
N ILE A 49 -10.64 -4.61 7.68
CA ILE A 49 -11.20 -5.61 8.61
C ILE A 49 -12.73 -5.67 8.50
N ARG A 50 -13.38 -4.52 8.41
CA ARG A 50 -14.85 -4.40 8.52
C ARG A 50 -15.57 -4.09 7.21
N GLY A 51 -14.83 -3.97 6.11
CA GLY A 51 -15.35 -3.35 4.91
C GLY A 51 -15.38 -1.81 5.04
N VAL A 52 -15.69 -1.15 3.92
CA VAL A 52 -15.93 0.29 3.86
C VAL A 52 -17.43 0.52 3.82
N SER A 53 -17.92 1.48 4.62
CA SER A 53 -19.36 1.81 4.66
C SER A 53 -19.88 2.28 3.29
N ASP A 54 -21.17 2.12 3.04
CA ASP A 54 -21.79 2.52 1.76
C ASP A 54 -21.58 4.02 1.47
N GLU A 55 -21.72 4.88 2.48
CA GLU A 55 -21.49 6.33 2.35
C GLU A 55 -20.04 6.64 1.96
N ALA A 56 -19.06 6.01 2.62
CA ALA A 56 -17.65 6.17 2.26
C ALA A 56 -17.36 5.58 0.86
N MET A 57 -17.98 4.46 0.51
CA MET A 57 -17.86 3.86 -0.82
C MET A 57 -18.41 4.79 -1.91
N GLU A 58 -19.50 5.52 -1.68
CA GLU A 58 -19.98 6.54 -2.62
C GLU A 58 -18.95 7.65 -2.85
N VAL A 59 -18.22 8.06 -1.80
CA VAL A 59 -17.13 9.04 -1.91
C VAL A 59 -15.99 8.47 -2.76
N TYR A 60 -15.54 7.24 -2.49
CA TYR A 60 -14.50 6.58 -3.27
C TYR A 60 -14.90 6.38 -4.74
N ARG A 61 -16.16 5.97 -5.00
CA ARG A 61 -16.69 5.75 -6.35
C ARG A 61 -16.84 7.03 -7.15
N ARG A 62 -17.10 8.17 -6.51
CA ARG A 62 -17.42 9.44 -7.19
C ARG A 62 -16.44 9.80 -8.30
N ARG A 63 -15.13 9.59 -8.07
CA ARG A 63 -14.09 9.90 -9.07
C ARG A 63 -13.99 8.86 -10.19
N TYR A 64 -14.51 7.65 -9.99
CA TYR A 64 -14.35 6.49 -10.85
C TYR A 64 -15.69 5.93 -11.38
N ALA A 65 -16.77 6.74 -11.30
CA ALA A 65 -18.11 6.31 -11.67
C ALA A 65 -18.20 5.90 -13.14
N GLU A 66 -17.65 6.71 -14.04
CA GLU A 66 -17.64 6.42 -15.48
C GLU A 66 -16.56 5.39 -15.86
N PRO A 67 -16.85 4.43 -16.75
CA PRO A 67 -15.83 3.56 -17.34
C PRO A 67 -14.79 4.32 -18.16
N GLY A 68 -13.63 3.69 -18.39
CA GLY A 68 -12.58 4.21 -19.28
C GLY A 68 -11.45 4.94 -18.55
N GLU A 69 -10.77 5.86 -19.24
CA GLU A 69 -9.48 6.45 -18.81
C GLU A 69 -9.52 7.13 -17.43
N VAL A 70 -10.69 7.63 -17.05
CA VAL A 70 -10.96 8.21 -15.73
C VAL A 70 -10.64 7.23 -14.59
N ARG A 71 -10.69 5.91 -14.85
CA ARG A 71 -10.31 4.78 -13.97
C ARG A 71 -8.87 4.28 -14.17
N VAL A 72 -8.14 4.74 -15.19
CA VAL A 72 -6.73 4.35 -15.44
C VAL A 72 -5.80 4.85 -14.31
N GLY A 73 -6.14 5.99 -13.68
CA GLY A 73 -5.34 6.79 -12.73
C GLY A 73 -4.35 6.06 -11.79
N PRO A 74 -4.40 6.21 -10.46
CA PRO A 74 -3.49 5.49 -9.56
C PRO A 74 -3.63 3.96 -9.66
N THR A 75 -4.75 3.48 -10.19
CA THR A 75 -5.21 2.09 -10.22
C THR A 75 -4.52 1.19 -11.25
N ILE A 76 -4.14 1.68 -12.44
CA ILE A 76 -3.37 0.89 -13.45
C ILE A 76 -1.92 1.37 -13.57
N SER A 77 -1.69 2.67 -13.77
CA SER A 77 -0.35 3.20 -14.06
C SER A 77 0.58 3.22 -12.84
N GLY A 78 0.03 3.43 -11.64
CA GLY A 78 0.82 3.47 -10.39
C GLY A 78 0.85 2.14 -9.63
N ASN A 79 -0.30 1.48 -9.46
CA ASN A 79 -0.46 0.40 -8.47
C ASN A 79 -0.40 -1.02 -9.02
N ALA A 80 -0.51 -1.26 -10.32
CA ALA A 80 -0.44 -2.61 -10.90
C ALA A 80 0.80 -2.78 -11.79
N ARG A 81 0.93 -1.92 -12.81
CA ARG A 81 2.07 -1.98 -13.75
C ARG A 81 3.37 -1.38 -13.18
N GLY A 82 3.28 -0.59 -12.11
CA GLY A 82 4.42 0.06 -11.44
C GLY A 82 4.86 -0.63 -10.15
N LEU A 83 4.26 -1.77 -9.77
CA LEU A 83 4.75 -2.52 -8.62
C LEU A 83 6.12 -3.11 -8.96
N PRO A 84 7.12 -3.04 -8.05
CA PRO A 84 8.48 -3.51 -8.30
C PRO A 84 8.62 -5.05 -8.48
N SER A 85 7.54 -5.76 -8.75
CA SER A 85 7.48 -7.22 -8.87
C SER A 85 7.61 -7.77 -10.32
N THR A 86 7.70 -6.94 -11.37
CA THR A 86 7.81 -7.40 -12.78
C THR A 86 9.02 -6.86 -13.55
N VAL A 87 10.11 -7.62 -13.57
CA VAL A 87 11.49 -7.29 -13.99
C VAL A 87 11.67 -6.53 -15.32
N GLU A 88 10.78 -6.62 -16.31
CA GLU A 88 11.03 -6.03 -17.65
C GLU A 88 10.60 -4.56 -17.83
N ARG A 89 9.68 -4.04 -17.01
CA ARG A 89 9.23 -2.62 -17.06
C ARG A 89 9.37 -1.90 -15.72
N THR A 90 10.08 -2.50 -14.77
CA THR A 90 10.22 -2.03 -13.38
C THR A 90 11.65 -1.73 -12.99
N ALA A 91 12.63 -1.82 -13.89
CA ALA A 91 14.04 -1.63 -13.51
C ALA A 91 14.30 -0.24 -12.92
N ASP A 92 13.60 0.78 -13.42
CA ASP A 92 13.64 2.15 -12.89
C ASP A 92 12.95 2.25 -11.52
N VAL A 93 11.76 1.67 -11.34
CA VAL A 93 11.05 1.69 -10.06
C VAL A 93 11.79 0.86 -9.01
N VAL A 94 12.31 -0.31 -9.38
CA VAL A 94 13.13 -1.17 -8.53
C VAL A 94 14.40 -0.43 -8.10
N ALA A 95 15.05 0.31 -9.01
CA ALA A 95 16.20 1.14 -8.68
C ALA A 95 15.81 2.27 -7.71
N ILE A 96 14.74 3.01 -7.98
CA ILE A 96 14.24 4.06 -7.07
C ILE A 96 13.94 3.48 -5.69
N VAL A 97 13.28 2.32 -5.64
CA VAL A 97 12.95 1.61 -4.40
C VAL A 97 14.22 1.18 -3.66
N ALA A 98 15.21 0.64 -4.37
CA ALA A 98 16.49 0.27 -3.78
C ALA A 98 17.24 1.50 -3.24
N ASP A 99 17.26 2.59 -3.99
CA ASP A 99 17.96 3.82 -3.64
C ASP A 99 17.41 4.45 -2.35
N TYR A 100 16.08 4.59 -2.24
CA TYR A 100 15.51 5.13 -1.00
C TYR A 100 15.59 4.12 0.15
N ALA A 101 15.55 2.81 -0.11
CA ALA A 101 15.71 1.78 0.91
C ALA A 101 17.10 1.84 1.56
N GLU A 102 18.14 2.00 0.72
CA GLU A 102 19.51 2.19 1.19
C GLU A 102 19.61 3.48 2.03
N TRP A 103 19.10 4.60 1.52
CA TRP A 103 19.11 5.86 2.26
C TRP A 103 18.36 5.77 3.61
N LEU A 104 17.17 5.16 3.63
CA LEU A 104 16.37 4.98 4.85
C LEU A 104 17.09 4.14 5.91
N SER A 105 17.85 3.13 5.47
CA SER A 105 18.63 2.26 6.37
C SER A 105 19.81 2.97 7.06
N GLN A 106 20.23 4.13 6.55
CA GLN A 106 21.41 4.86 7.05
C GLN A 106 21.06 6.20 7.71
N THR A 107 20.01 6.87 7.24
CA THR A 107 19.67 8.23 7.66
C THR A 107 19.17 8.32 9.09
N GLN A 108 19.63 9.31 9.86
CA GLN A 108 19.14 9.61 11.20
C GLN A 108 17.87 10.47 11.22
N THR A 109 17.23 10.72 10.07
CA THR A 109 15.92 11.38 10.04
C THR A 109 14.94 10.61 10.92
N PRO A 110 14.23 11.25 11.87
CA PRO A 110 13.22 10.57 12.69
C PRO A 110 12.15 9.87 11.83
N LYS A 111 11.75 8.66 12.22
CA LYS A 111 10.77 7.83 11.49
C LYS A 111 9.67 7.35 12.40
N LEU A 112 8.46 7.20 11.86
CA LEU A 112 7.35 6.54 12.51
C LEU A 112 6.90 5.41 11.60
N PHE A 113 7.13 4.17 12.05
CA PHE A 113 6.57 3.00 11.42
C PHE A 113 5.19 2.72 12.02
N VAL A 114 4.15 2.82 11.20
CA VAL A 114 2.78 2.46 11.58
C VAL A 114 2.51 1.03 11.13
N ASN A 115 2.91 0.07 11.96
CA ASN A 115 2.67 -1.35 11.72
C ASN A 115 1.17 -1.69 11.82
N ALA A 116 0.74 -2.68 11.05
CA ALA A 116 -0.63 -3.15 11.03
C ALA A 116 -0.70 -4.64 11.36
N GLU A 117 -1.74 -5.03 12.10
CA GLU A 117 -2.05 -6.44 12.36
C GLU A 117 -3.52 -6.72 11.97
N PRO A 118 -3.80 -7.70 11.09
CA PRO A 118 -2.84 -8.63 10.49
C PRO A 118 -1.92 -8.03 9.39
N GLY A 119 -2.21 -6.82 8.92
CA GLY A 119 -1.50 -6.19 7.79
C GLY A 119 -1.78 -6.86 6.44
N ALA A 120 -1.15 -6.35 5.38
CA ALA A 120 -1.22 -6.93 4.04
C ALA A 120 0.16 -7.06 3.39
N ILE A 121 0.66 -5.98 2.77
CA ILE A 121 1.86 -5.98 1.92
C ILE A 121 3.12 -5.80 2.76
N LEU A 122 3.11 -4.89 3.75
CA LEU A 122 4.26 -4.63 4.63
C LEU A 122 4.30 -5.65 5.78
N THR A 123 4.48 -6.91 5.44
CA THR A 123 4.59 -8.04 6.38
C THR A 123 5.87 -8.84 6.10
N GLY A 124 6.10 -9.91 6.86
CA GLY A 124 7.22 -10.83 6.62
C GLY A 124 8.61 -10.15 6.57
N PRO A 125 9.50 -10.57 5.65
CA PRO A 125 10.86 -10.02 5.53
C PRO A 125 10.90 -8.51 5.27
N GLN A 126 9.91 -7.97 4.53
CA GLN A 126 9.83 -6.54 4.26
C GLN A 126 9.60 -5.74 5.55
N ARG A 127 8.74 -6.24 6.44
CA ARG A 127 8.50 -5.63 7.75
C ARG A 127 9.75 -5.67 8.64
N GLU A 128 10.45 -6.79 8.67
CA GLU A 128 11.70 -6.90 9.45
C GLU A 128 12.80 -5.98 8.91
N PHE A 129 12.87 -5.79 7.59
CA PHE A 129 13.75 -4.79 6.99
C PHE A 129 13.37 -3.36 7.44
N CYS A 130 12.08 -3.00 7.43
CA CYS A 130 11.61 -1.70 7.93
C CYS A 130 11.99 -1.48 9.40
N ARG A 131 11.94 -2.52 10.24
CA ARG A 131 12.32 -2.46 11.65
C ARG A 131 13.81 -2.20 11.88
N SER A 132 14.65 -2.47 10.89
CA SER A 132 16.09 -2.21 10.98
C SER A 132 16.47 -0.74 10.82
N PHE A 133 15.54 0.12 10.39
CA PHE A 133 15.82 1.53 10.13
C PHE A 133 16.16 2.30 11.43
N PRO A 134 17.22 3.13 11.43
CA PRO A 134 17.65 3.88 12.62
C PRO A 134 16.69 5.03 12.94
N ASN A 135 16.71 5.49 14.19
CA ASN A 135 15.88 6.60 14.70
C ASN A 135 14.37 6.44 14.37
N GLN A 136 13.87 5.21 14.50
CA GLN A 136 12.49 4.86 14.23
C GLN A 136 11.71 4.59 15.52
N ARG A 137 10.48 5.07 15.57
CA ARG A 137 9.46 4.65 16.53
C ARG A 137 8.46 3.75 15.82
N GLU A 138 7.94 2.75 16.51
CA GLU A 138 6.92 1.85 15.97
C GLU A 138 5.65 1.93 16.80
N VAL A 139 4.50 1.98 16.13
CA VAL A 139 3.18 1.75 16.72
C VAL A 139 2.49 0.66 15.93
N THR A 140 1.73 -0.21 16.59
CA THR A 140 0.94 -1.24 15.92
C THR A 140 -0.54 -0.96 16.06
N VAL A 141 -1.28 -1.01 14.96
CA VAL A 141 -2.73 -0.76 14.91
C VAL A 141 -3.47 -1.95 14.28
N PRO A 142 -4.73 -2.21 14.65
CA PRO A 142 -5.56 -3.15 13.91
C PRO A 142 -5.80 -2.65 12.49
N GLY A 143 -5.54 -3.47 11.48
CA GLY A 143 -5.86 -3.14 10.10
C GLY A 143 -5.28 -4.12 9.08
N VAL A 144 -5.81 -4.06 7.86
CA VAL A 144 -5.28 -4.80 6.70
C VAL A 144 -4.39 -3.86 5.87
N HIS A 145 -4.81 -3.40 4.68
CA HIS A 145 -4.01 -2.50 3.83
C HIS A 145 -4.44 -1.03 3.97
N PHE A 146 -5.76 -0.80 4.00
CA PHE A 146 -6.35 0.52 4.20
C PHE A 146 -6.58 0.78 5.68
N ILE A 147 -5.48 0.76 6.46
CA ILE A 147 -5.48 0.88 7.92
C ILE A 147 -6.18 2.13 8.45
N GLN A 148 -6.31 3.17 7.60
CA GLN A 148 -7.01 4.40 7.95
C GLN A 148 -8.53 4.20 8.08
N GLU A 149 -9.10 3.24 7.37
CA GLU A 149 -10.52 2.87 7.49
C GLU A 149 -10.78 2.00 8.73
N ASP A 150 -9.81 1.18 9.11
CA ASP A 150 -9.91 0.31 10.29
C ASP A 150 -9.62 1.05 11.59
N SER A 151 -8.58 1.89 11.58
CA SER A 151 -8.00 2.58 12.72
C SER A 151 -7.84 4.10 12.49
N PRO A 152 -8.92 4.84 12.16
CA PRO A 152 -8.85 6.28 11.86
C PRO A 152 -8.46 7.14 13.06
N ASN A 153 -8.72 6.64 14.27
CA ASN A 153 -8.67 7.40 15.53
C ASN A 153 -7.80 6.71 16.59
N THR A 154 -6.67 6.12 16.22
CA THR A 154 -5.75 5.49 17.18
C THR A 154 -5.20 6.52 18.18
N ASN A 155 -5.97 6.70 19.26
CA ASN A 155 -5.73 7.53 20.43
C ASN A 155 -5.67 6.66 21.70
N ARG A 156 -5.20 5.42 21.63
CA ARG A 156 -4.87 4.64 22.83
C ARG A 156 -3.38 4.30 22.77
N GLU A 157 -2.61 5.10 23.51
CA GLU A 157 -1.16 5.00 23.82
C GLU A 157 -0.13 5.32 22.72
N GLY A 158 -0.53 5.65 21.49
CA GLY A 158 0.41 6.03 20.41
C GLY A 158 0.00 7.31 19.66
N ASP A 159 0.04 8.47 20.33
CA ASP A 159 -0.34 9.76 19.75
C ASP A 159 0.50 10.12 18.50
N ILE A 160 -0.04 9.86 17.31
CA ILE A 160 0.57 10.29 16.04
C ILE A 160 0.48 11.81 15.85
N ARG A 161 -0.39 12.52 16.58
CA ARG A 161 -0.60 13.97 16.41
C ARG A 161 0.62 14.77 16.87
N GLY A 162 1.45 14.21 17.74
CA GLY A 162 2.75 14.77 18.15
C GLY A 162 3.92 14.43 17.22
N VAL A 163 3.74 13.53 16.25
CA VAL A 163 4.84 12.94 15.45
C VAL A 163 4.92 13.54 14.03
N VAL A 164 3.94 14.32 13.59
CA VAL A 164 3.77 14.68 12.16
C VAL A 164 4.76 15.75 11.65
N ARG A 165 5.59 16.38 12.51
CA ARG A 165 6.57 17.37 12.05
C ARG A 165 7.97 16.76 11.92
N GLY A 166 8.41 16.58 10.68
CA GLY A 166 9.79 16.17 10.35
C GLY A 166 10.06 14.67 10.43
N VAL A 167 9.01 13.85 10.35
CA VAL A 167 9.09 12.39 10.46
C VAL A 167 8.72 11.75 9.11
N VAL A 168 9.54 10.81 8.66
CA VAL A 168 9.19 9.93 7.52
C VAL A 168 8.25 8.84 8.03
N ILE A 169 7.09 8.70 7.38
CA ILE A 169 6.13 7.63 7.69
C ILE A 169 6.46 6.43 6.81
N CYS A 170 6.70 5.29 7.46
CA CYS A 170 6.84 3.98 6.82
C CYS A 170 5.61 3.13 7.15
#